data_AF-A0AA51L5E9-F1
#
_entry.id   AF-A0AA51L5E9-F1
#
_cell.length_a   1.000
_cell.length_b   1.000
_cell.length_c   1.000
_cell.angle_alpha   90.00
_cell.angle_beta   90.00
_cell.angle_gamma   90.00
#
_symmetry.space_group_name_H-M   'P 1'
#
loop_
_entity.id
_entity.type
_entity.pdbx_description
1 polymer ?
#
loop_
_entity_poly.entity_id
_entity_poly.type
_entity_poly.pdbx_seq_one_letter_code
_entity_poly.pdbx_strand_id
1 'polypeptide(L)'
;MIEVKNMYLDFRKNEGNLKRALIKMKDSYPDFFKDYIDGEDYISYLLKKVFPEGFTRSFYVSNTSLKDQYLDLTIRPKIDGPLLESVFPKGLSIAIRGHFSPPVNPVLIIDRVTEISDSEQRDFEQEIVVRTFSEQKNVYQIQRENNVFTTEFIVSLPEISKETSSKLKLWNEYLEWNKQIVRNKQDGVKYLDVDIEDGNLIFRAIFENRGQVGRYRRFLRRGHIMAYPIEYSKHEWEFRLNESKFIRGTDIGDFVDIKEIIEVKNSSYFKIQDMLEDLNCGWESPVLAKVVFKLTDEDQNDVINANGEDVYFLYGEILNEYPKNGFLSESSAGEFALIRRQKQVLDHLQLESGYAPFLSSWLFDISKANKTKLSQPIEKLNRDDLNQDQQLAVEKMINSPDVFLLQGHQGRGRQPLLLRPFINLPNRAKR
;
A
#
# COMPACT_ATOMS: atom_id res chain seq x y z
N MET A 1 5.83 -36.17 34.81
CA MET A 1 6.43 -35.81 33.50
C MET A 1 5.50 -34.82 32.85
N ILE A 2 5.98 -33.63 32.50
CA ILE A 2 5.17 -32.68 31.70
C ILE A 2 5.09 -33.28 30.30
N GLU A 3 3.89 -33.58 29.84
CA GLU A 3 3.66 -34.08 28.49
C GLU A 3 3.99 -32.97 27.47
N VAL A 4 4.99 -33.22 26.63
CA VAL A 4 5.42 -32.25 25.61
C VAL A 4 4.42 -32.30 24.45
N LYS A 5 3.80 -31.17 24.15
CA LYS A 5 2.84 -31.03 23.04
C LYS A 5 3.56 -30.97 21.68
N ASN A 6 2.81 -31.26 20.62
CA ASN A 6 3.29 -31.28 19.24
C ASN A 6 2.80 -30.03 18.48
N MET A 7 3.65 -29.48 17.62
CA MET A 7 3.35 -28.36 16.72
C MET A 7 3.47 -28.83 15.27
N TYR A 8 2.36 -28.76 14.52
CA TYR A 8 2.27 -29.21 13.14
C TYR A 8 2.25 -28.01 12.17
N LEU A 9 3.20 -27.98 11.23
CA LEU A 9 3.40 -26.87 10.29
C LEU A 9 3.32 -27.37 8.83
N ASP A 10 2.70 -26.60 7.93
CA ASP A 10 2.71 -26.89 6.49
C ASP A 10 3.22 -25.69 5.68
N PHE A 11 4.32 -25.86 4.94
CA PHE A 11 4.96 -24.82 4.13
C PHE A 11 4.63 -24.88 2.63
N ARG A 12 3.75 -25.79 2.18
CA ARG A 12 3.58 -26.08 0.74
C ARG A 12 2.63 -25.13 0.01
N LYS A 13 1.56 -24.67 0.66
CA LYS A 13 0.54 -23.86 -0.02
C LYS A 13 1.09 -22.56 -0.61
N ASN A 14 2.11 -21.98 0.01
CA ASN A 14 2.71 -20.70 -0.38
C ASN A 14 4.20 -20.81 -0.74
N GLU A 15 4.64 -22.00 -1.16
CA GLU A 15 6.05 -22.35 -1.37
C GLU A 15 6.81 -21.30 -2.18
N GLY A 16 6.27 -20.82 -3.31
CA GLY A 16 6.92 -19.82 -4.15
C GLY A 16 7.14 -18.46 -3.46
N ASN A 17 6.25 -18.04 -2.58
CA ASN A 17 6.41 -16.80 -1.79
C ASN A 17 7.46 -16.99 -0.69
N LEU A 18 7.43 -18.14 -0.03
CA LEU A 18 8.36 -18.49 1.04
C LEU A 18 9.79 -18.59 0.51
N LYS A 19 9.99 -19.26 -0.64
CA LYS A 19 11.30 -19.32 -1.30
C LYS A 19 11.84 -17.94 -1.64
N ARG A 20 11.01 -17.06 -2.22
CA ARG A 20 11.43 -15.68 -2.52
C ARG A 20 11.84 -14.90 -1.27
N ALA A 21 11.10 -15.05 -0.17
CA ALA A 21 11.46 -14.43 1.11
C ALA A 21 12.80 -14.95 1.65
N LEU A 22 13.02 -16.27 1.59
CA LEU A 22 14.26 -16.90 2.05
C LEU A 22 15.48 -16.57 1.17
N ILE A 23 15.30 -16.47 -0.16
CA ILE A 23 16.36 -15.99 -1.07
C ILE A 23 16.76 -14.57 -0.69
N LYS A 24 15.77 -13.67 -0.51
CA LYS A 24 16.02 -12.29 -0.08
C LYS A 24 16.73 -12.24 1.28
N MET A 25 16.40 -13.16 2.18
CA MET A 25 17.07 -13.31 3.47
C MET A 25 18.51 -13.81 3.30
N LYS A 26 18.79 -14.73 2.38
CA LYS A 26 20.16 -15.20 2.08
C LYS A 26 21.04 -14.06 1.57
N ASP A 27 20.53 -13.26 0.64
CA ASP A 27 21.25 -12.09 0.14
C ASP A 27 21.54 -11.08 1.26
N SER A 28 20.61 -10.98 2.21
CA SER A 28 20.71 -10.08 3.37
C SER A 28 21.46 -10.70 4.54
N TYR A 29 21.62 -12.01 4.67
CA TYR A 29 22.26 -12.63 5.84
C TYR A 29 22.92 -13.93 5.42
N PRO A 30 24.04 -13.87 4.66
CA PRO A 30 24.69 -15.06 4.14
C PRO A 30 25.16 -16.01 5.27
N ASP A 31 25.54 -15.46 6.43
CA ASP A 31 25.96 -16.24 7.61
C ASP A 31 24.86 -17.18 8.13
N PHE A 32 23.59 -16.81 8.01
CA PHE A 32 22.47 -17.68 8.37
C PHE A 32 22.42 -18.93 7.48
N PHE A 33 22.91 -18.82 6.23
CA PHE A 33 22.95 -19.88 5.24
C PHE A 33 24.37 -20.44 5.01
N LYS A 34 25.31 -20.23 5.94
CA LYS A 34 26.72 -20.64 5.78
C LYS A 34 26.91 -22.15 5.54
N ASP A 35 26.02 -22.97 6.11
CA ASP A 35 26.04 -24.43 5.96
C ASP A 35 25.10 -24.94 4.84
N TYR A 36 24.55 -24.03 4.02
CA TYR A 36 23.63 -24.39 2.95
C TYR A 36 24.38 -25.13 1.83
N ILE A 37 23.79 -26.22 1.35
CA ILE A 37 24.40 -27.05 0.30
C ILE A 37 23.78 -26.66 -1.05
N ASP A 38 24.62 -26.44 -2.06
CA ASP A 38 24.13 -26.12 -3.42
C ASP A 38 23.22 -27.23 -3.95
N GLY A 39 21.98 -26.85 -4.31
CA GLY A 39 20.92 -27.77 -4.73
C GLY A 39 19.93 -28.16 -3.61
N GLU A 40 20.18 -27.79 -2.36
CA GLU A 40 19.22 -27.95 -1.26
C GLU A 40 18.04 -26.96 -1.40
N ASP A 41 16.84 -27.37 -1.02
CA ASP A 41 15.71 -26.44 -1.00
C ASP A 41 15.78 -25.47 0.20
N TYR A 42 15.55 -24.17 -0.02
CA TYR A 42 15.63 -23.16 1.05
C TYR A 42 14.64 -23.40 2.20
N ILE A 43 13.47 -23.95 1.93
CA ILE A 43 12.48 -24.27 2.97
C ILE A 43 12.97 -25.49 3.75
N SER A 44 13.52 -26.51 3.09
CA SER A 44 14.14 -27.65 3.76
C SER A 44 15.28 -27.24 4.68
N TYR A 45 16.12 -26.28 4.27
CA TYR A 45 17.16 -25.71 5.12
C TYR A 45 16.58 -25.06 6.38
N LEU A 46 15.54 -24.21 6.22
CA LEU A 46 14.85 -23.56 7.33
C LEU A 46 14.27 -24.59 8.31
N LEU A 47 13.58 -25.61 7.80
CA LEU A 47 12.99 -26.67 8.60
C LEU A 47 14.08 -27.42 9.39
N LYS A 48 15.17 -27.83 8.75
CA LYS A 48 16.29 -28.53 9.40
C LYS A 48 16.92 -27.72 10.53
N LYS A 49 17.06 -26.41 10.36
CA LYS A 49 17.77 -25.56 11.33
C LYS A 49 16.86 -25.01 12.44
N VAL A 50 15.64 -24.60 12.10
CA VAL A 50 14.74 -23.89 13.03
C VAL A 50 13.59 -24.76 13.52
N PHE A 51 13.06 -25.67 12.68
CA PHE A 51 11.94 -26.56 13.01
C PHE A 51 12.29 -28.04 12.83
N PRO A 52 13.39 -28.53 13.45
CA PRO A 52 13.88 -29.89 13.20
C PRO A 52 12.84 -30.95 13.57
N GLU A 53 12.54 -31.85 12.63
CA GLU A 53 11.47 -32.85 12.76
C GLU A 53 11.62 -33.72 14.03
N GLY A 54 10.58 -33.76 14.87
CA GLY A 54 10.53 -34.55 16.11
C GLY A 54 11.32 -34.00 17.29
N PHE A 55 12.09 -32.92 17.13
CA PHE A 55 12.86 -32.31 18.21
C PHE A 55 12.04 -31.29 18.99
N THR A 56 12.33 -31.18 20.29
CA THR A 56 11.67 -30.20 21.17
C THR A 56 12.39 -28.85 21.09
N ARG A 57 11.61 -27.77 20.91
CA ARG A 57 12.09 -26.40 20.78
C ARG A 57 11.15 -25.42 21.48
N SER A 58 11.71 -24.28 21.86
CA SER A 58 10.98 -23.17 22.48
C SER A 58 10.62 -22.12 21.42
N PHE A 59 9.37 -21.69 21.42
CA PHE A 59 8.85 -20.67 20.50
C PHE A 59 8.00 -19.65 21.24
N TYR A 60 7.97 -18.43 20.71
CA TYR A 60 6.98 -17.43 21.10
C TYR A 60 5.85 -17.42 20.07
N VAL A 61 4.61 -17.49 20.55
CA VAL A 61 3.41 -17.50 19.72
C VAL A 61 2.57 -16.26 19.99
N SER A 62 2.13 -15.60 18.93
CA SER A 62 1.24 -14.43 18.96
C SER A 62 -0.05 -14.71 18.20
N ASN A 63 -1.18 -14.27 18.75
CA ASN A 63 -2.45 -14.28 18.03
C ASN A 63 -2.60 -13.02 17.18
N THR A 64 -2.47 -13.19 15.86
CA THR A 64 -2.57 -12.13 14.85
C THR A 64 -3.90 -12.15 14.10
N SER A 65 -4.91 -12.81 14.65
CA SER A 65 -6.24 -12.92 14.07
C SER A 65 -6.99 -11.59 14.18
N LEU A 66 -7.44 -11.05 13.05
CA LEU A 66 -8.28 -9.85 13.04
C LEU A 66 -9.77 -10.18 13.16
N LYS A 67 -10.19 -11.31 12.60
CA LYS A 67 -11.59 -11.76 12.57
C LYS A 67 -11.68 -13.15 13.18
N ASP A 68 -12.71 -13.42 13.97
CA ASP A 68 -12.87 -14.70 14.68
C ASP A 68 -12.96 -15.92 13.75
N GLN A 69 -13.38 -15.71 12.51
CA GLN A 69 -13.50 -16.75 11.48
C GLN A 69 -12.15 -17.14 10.86
N TYR A 70 -11.13 -16.28 10.98
CA TYR A 70 -9.82 -16.46 10.36
C TYR A 70 -8.76 -16.42 11.46
N LEU A 71 -8.36 -17.61 11.90
CA LEU A 71 -7.35 -17.76 12.94
C LEU A 71 -5.96 -17.72 12.33
N ASP A 72 -5.30 -16.57 12.51
CA ASP A 72 -3.96 -16.28 12.03
C ASP A 72 -2.99 -16.19 13.22
N LEU A 73 -1.94 -17.00 13.22
CA LEU A 73 -0.88 -16.93 14.22
C LEU A 73 0.45 -16.50 13.61
N THR A 74 1.27 -15.87 14.44
CA THR A 74 2.67 -15.62 14.15
C THR A 74 3.54 -16.32 15.19
N ILE A 75 4.56 -17.03 14.73
CA ILE A 75 5.49 -17.80 15.56
C ILE A 75 6.91 -17.34 15.28
N ARG A 76 7.71 -17.16 16.33
CA ARG A 76 9.15 -16.94 16.21
C ARG A 76 9.91 -17.88 17.15
N PRO A 77 11.11 -18.35 16.77
CA PRO A 77 11.93 -19.16 17.67
C PRO A 77 12.41 -18.31 18.86
N LYS A 78 12.44 -18.92 20.04
CA LYS A 78 13.27 -18.41 21.13
C LYS A 78 14.71 -18.81 20.81
N ILE A 79 15.57 -17.83 20.55
CA ILE A 79 16.96 -18.10 20.21
C ILE A 79 17.70 -18.39 21.52
N ASP A 80 17.68 -19.66 21.91
CA ASP A 80 18.41 -20.18 23.05
C ASP A 80 19.30 -21.37 22.67
N GLY A 81 20.44 -21.45 23.34
CA GLY A 81 21.36 -22.56 23.23
C GLY A 81 22.21 -22.56 21.95
N PRO A 82 23.23 -23.44 21.90
CA PRO A 82 24.33 -23.33 20.94
C PRO A 82 23.91 -23.54 19.48
N LEU A 83 22.83 -24.28 19.21
CA LEU A 83 22.41 -24.51 17.83
C LEU A 83 21.78 -23.27 17.19
N LEU A 84 20.81 -22.63 17.83
CA LEU A 84 20.16 -21.45 17.25
C LEU A 84 21.07 -20.22 17.32
N GLU A 85 21.87 -20.07 18.38
CA GLU A 85 22.87 -18.99 18.49
C GLU A 85 23.97 -19.07 17.40
N SER A 86 24.30 -20.27 16.93
CA SER A 86 25.26 -20.45 15.83
C SER A 86 24.66 -20.29 14.44
N VAL A 87 23.32 -20.41 14.33
CA VAL A 87 22.55 -20.27 13.09
C VAL A 87 22.14 -18.81 12.86
N PHE A 88 21.60 -18.15 13.87
CA PHE A 88 21.13 -16.78 13.75
C PHE A 88 22.26 -15.77 14.02
N PRO A 89 22.51 -14.81 13.11
CA PRO A 89 23.29 -13.63 13.44
C PRO A 89 22.77 -12.96 14.72
N LYS A 90 23.65 -12.55 15.64
CA LYS A 90 23.33 -12.03 16.99
C LYS A 90 22.32 -10.87 17.03
N GLY A 91 21.03 -11.06 17.33
CA GLY A 91 20.03 -9.97 17.30
C GLY A 91 19.10 -10.01 16.09
N LEU A 92 19.25 -11.00 15.21
CA LEU A 92 18.32 -11.32 14.15
C LEU A 92 17.47 -12.52 14.58
N SER A 93 16.19 -12.49 14.29
CA SER A 93 15.28 -13.64 14.34
C SER A 93 14.38 -13.64 13.11
N ILE A 94 13.47 -14.60 13.05
CA ILE A 94 12.41 -14.66 12.03
C ILE A 94 11.04 -14.76 12.69
N ALA A 95 10.05 -14.14 12.07
CA ALA A 95 8.64 -14.38 12.31
C ALA A 95 8.06 -15.22 11.16
N ILE A 96 7.29 -16.24 11.51
CA ILE A 96 6.54 -17.06 10.57
C ILE A 96 5.06 -16.87 10.85
N ARG A 97 4.34 -16.33 9.87
CA ARG A 97 2.90 -16.10 9.93
C ARG A 97 2.17 -17.16 9.13
N GLY A 98 1.06 -17.65 9.68
CA GLY A 98 0.22 -18.64 9.03
C GLY A 98 -1.21 -18.63 9.52
N HIS A 99 -2.06 -19.36 8.80
CA HIS A 99 -3.47 -19.58 9.14
C HIS A 99 -3.73 -21.06 9.43
N PHE A 100 -4.78 -21.36 10.18
CA PHE A 100 -5.13 -22.75 10.47
C PHE A 100 -5.92 -23.44 9.35
N SER A 101 -5.66 -24.74 9.18
CA SER A 101 -6.55 -25.66 8.47
C SER A 101 -7.89 -25.84 9.22
N PRO A 102 -8.91 -26.52 8.65
CA PRO A 102 -10.21 -26.76 9.31
C PRO A 102 -10.09 -27.30 10.76
N PRO A 103 -11.12 -27.11 11.60
CA PRO A 103 -10.98 -26.96 13.05
C PRO A 103 -10.62 -28.24 13.83
N VAL A 104 -10.80 -29.43 13.24
CA VAL A 104 -10.46 -30.69 13.92
C VAL A 104 -8.97 -30.96 13.74
N ASN A 105 -8.23 -30.80 14.84
CA ASN A 105 -6.79 -31.07 14.92
C ASN A 105 -5.97 -30.21 13.93
N PRO A 106 -5.87 -28.90 14.16
CA PRO A 106 -5.47 -27.94 13.14
C PRO A 106 -3.97 -28.01 12.83
N VAL A 107 -3.62 -27.75 11.57
CA VAL A 107 -2.24 -27.54 11.11
C VAL A 107 -2.07 -26.05 10.83
N LEU A 108 -0.94 -25.48 11.26
CA LEU A 108 -0.60 -24.11 10.90
C LEU A 108 0.00 -24.09 9.49
N ILE A 109 -0.75 -23.56 8.54
CA ILE A 109 -0.34 -23.40 7.16
C ILE A 109 0.42 -22.09 7.06
N ILE A 110 1.69 -22.18 6.68
CA ILE A 110 2.59 -21.05 6.64
C ILE A 110 2.36 -20.24 5.36
N ASP A 111 2.09 -18.95 5.57
CA ASP A 111 1.88 -17.99 4.49
C ASP A 111 3.11 -17.14 4.22
N ARG A 112 3.88 -16.86 5.27
CA ARG A 112 4.98 -15.90 5.18
C ARG A 112 6.07 -16.15 6.20
N VAL A 113 7.31 -15.89 5.77
CA VAL A 113 8.49 -15.72 6.64
C VAL A 113 8.95 -14.27 6.54
N THR A 114 9.31 -13.64 7.65
CA THR A 114 9.80 -12.26 7.70
C THR A 114 10.92 -12.14 8.71
N GLU A 115 11.96 -11.40 8.35
CA GLU A 115 13.08 -11.05 9.24
C GLU A 115 12.62 -10.07 10.31
N ILE A 116 12.99 -10.33 11.57
CA ILE A 116 12.67 -9.46 12.72
C ILE A 116 13.89 -9.31 13.62
N SER A 117 13.87 -8.31 14.49
CA SER A 117 14.85 -8.18 15.56
C SER A 117 14.59 -9.23 16.65
N ASP A 118 15.65 -9.91 17.08
CA ASP A 118 15.56 -10.79 18.24
C ASP A 118 15.31 -9.96 19.50
N SER A 119 14.36 -10.43 20.32
CA SER A 119 13.88 -9.72 21.51
C SER A 119 13.39 -10.72 22.55
N GLU A 120 13.32 -10.27 23.82
CA GLU A 120 12.64 -11.03 24.87
C GLU A 120 11.17 -11.26 24.51
N GLN A 121 10.50 -12.14 25.25
CA GLN A 121 9.06 -12.33 25.12
C GLN A 121 8.32 -11.00 25.27
N ARG A 122 7.39 -10.73 24.35
CA ARG A 122 6.52 -9.55 24.38
C ARG A 122 5.23 -9.85 25.14
N ASP A 123 4.57 -8.82 25.64
CA ASP A 123 3.35 -8.97 26.46
C ASP A 123 2.20 -9.70 25.76
N PHE A 124 2.17 -9.66 24.43
CA PHE A 124 1.17 -10.32 23.58
C PHE A 124 1.61 -11.72 23.10
N GLU A 125 2.80 -12.18 23.51
CA GLU A 125 3.34 -13.48 23.17
C GLU A 125 3.22 -14.46 24.32
N GLN A 126 3.08 -15.73 24.00
CA GLN A 126 3.21 -16.84 24.94
C GLN A 126 4.35 -17.76 24.53
N GLU A 127 5.26 -18.06 25.47
CA GLU A 127 6.29 -19.09 25.28
C GLU A 127 5.68 -20.49 25.33
N ILE A 128 6.03 -21.33 24.36
CA ILE A 128 5.68 -22.74 24.31
C ILE A 128 6.93 -23.59 24.09
N VAL A 129 6.94 -24.79 24.69
CA VAL A 129 7.97 -25.82 24.47
C VAL A 129 7.29 -27.00 23.79
N VAL A 130 7.63 -27.25 22.52
CA VAL A 130 6.89 -28.18 21.66
C VAL A 130 7.82 -29.01 20.78
N ARG A 131 7.34 -30.20 20.38
CA ARG A 131 7.97 -31.00 19.31
C ARG A 131 7.45 -30.56 17.96
N THR A 132 8.36 -30.26 17.03
CA THR A 132 7.99 -29.76 15.70
C THR A 132 7.80 -30.89 14.69
N PHE A 133 6.72 -30.82 13.93
CA PHE A 133 6.43 -31.70 12.80
C PHE A 133 6.07 -30.86 11.58
N SER A 134 6.77 -31.09 10.49
CA SER A 134 6.69 -30.34 9.23
C SER A 134 6.72 -31.24 8.00
N GLU A 135 7.21 -32.47 8.14
CA GLU A 135 7.18 -33.46 7.06
C GLU A 135 5.74 -33.92 6.77
N GLN A 136 5.38 -33.99 5.47
CA GLN A 136 4.01 -34.31 5.05
C GLN A 136 3.48 -35.63 5.64
N LYS A 137 4.35 -36.64 5.75
CA LYS A 137 3.99 -37.95 6.29
C LYS A 137 3.50 -37.79 7.73
N ASN A 138 4.20 -37.00 8.53
CA ASN A 138 3.87 -36.78 9.93
C ASN A 138 2.75 -35.76 10.12
N VAL A 139 2.58 -34.81 9.19
CA VAL A 139 1.51 -33.80 9.26
C VAL A 139 0.16 -34.35 8.77
N TYR A 140 0.12 -35.19 7.73
CA TYR A 140 -1.12 -35.58 7.05
C TYR A 140 -1.40 -37.09 6.97
N GLN A 141 -0.38 -37.95 7.07
CA GLN A 141 -0.55 -39.39 6.87
C GLN A 141 -0.66 -40.16 8.19
N ILE A 142 -0.24 -39.54 9.30
CA ILE A 142 -0.36 -40.08 10.65
C ILE A 142 -1.43 -39.29 11.41
N GLN A 143 -2.13 -39.95 12.34
CA GLN A 143 -3.02 -39.26 13.27
C GLN A 143 -2.20 -38.28 14.10
N ARG A 144 -2.49 -36.98 13.96
CA ARG A 144 -1.84 -35.93 14.76
C ARG A 144 -2.27 -36.09 16.22
N GLU A 145 -1.32 -36.14 17.14
CA GLU A 145 -1.56 -36.37 18.57
C GLU A 145 -1.03 -35.17 19.38
N ASN A 146 -1.63 -34.91 20.55
CA ASN A 146 -1.14 -33.91 21.51
C ASN A 146 -0.83 -32.53 20.91
N ASN A 147 -1.68 -32.06 20.00
CA ASN A 147 -1.49 -30.80 19.30
C ASN A 147 -1.50 -29.59 20.28
N VAL A 148 -0.53 -28.69 20.15
CA VAL A 148 -0.44 -27.47 20.96
C VAL A 148 -1.57 -26.48 20.66
N PHE A 149 -2.05 -26.45 19.42
CA PHE A 149 -3.05 -25.50 18.96
C PHE A 149 -4.47 -25.97 19.28
N THR A 150 -4.78 -26.12 20.57
CA THR A 150 -6.15 -26.35 21.04
C THR A 150 -6.93 -25.04 21.03
N THR A 151 -8.26 -25.12 21.00
CA THR A 151 -9.12 -23.92 21.09
C THR A 151 -8.85 -23.13 22.36
N GLU A 152 -8.62 -23.81 23.49
CA GLU A 152 -8.31 -23.16 24.77
C GLU A 152 -6.98 -22.40 24.71
N PHE A 153 -5.95 -22.96 24.06
CA PHE A 153 -4.67 -22.29 23.90
C PHE A 153 -4.78 -21.06 23.00
N ILE A 154 -5.52 -21.16 21.89
CA ILE A 154 -5.67 -20.01 20.97
C ILE A 154 -6.43 -18.88 21.66
N VAL A 155 -7.47 -19.19 22.43
CA VAL A 155 -8.25 -18.22 23.21
C VAL A 155 -7.43 -17.58 24.34
N SER A 156 -6.41 -18.27 24.88
CA SER A 156 -5.55 -17.68 25.92
C SER A 156 -4.54 -16.66 25.39
N LEU A 157 -4.31 -16.61 24.08
CA LEU A 157 -3.35 -15.68 23.47
C LEU A 157 -3.94 -14.26 23.34
N PRO A 158 -3.20 -13.22 23.74
CA PRO A 158 -3.61 -11.83 23.51
C PRO A 158 -3.79 -11.49 22.02
N GLU A 159 -4.86 -10.77 21.68
CA GLU A 159 -5.29 -10.50 20.30
C GLU A 159 -4.72 -9.18 19.77
N ILE A 160 -3.40 -9.12 19.51
CA ILE A 160 -2.70 -7.89 19.10
C ILE A 160 -3.37 -7.21 17.90
N SER A 161 -3.78 -7.97 16.88
CA SER A 161 -4.43 -7.42 15.68
C SER A 161 -5.74 -6.68 15.98
N LYS A 162 -6.54 -7.17 16.94
CA LYS A 162 -7.77 -6.51 17.36
C LYS A 162 -7.50 -5.27 18.21
N GLU A 163 -6.47 -5.31 19.06
CA GLU A 163 -6.00 -4.13 19.79
C GLU A 163 -5.53 -3.04 18.82
N THR A 164 -4.69 -3.40 17.84
CA THR A 164 -4.22 -2.51 16.79
C THR A 164 -5.39 -1.92 16.00
N SER A 165 -6.35 -2.75 15.57
CA SER A 165 -7.53 -2.28 14.85
C SER A 165 -8.36 -1.27 15.67
N SER A 166 -8.48 -1.51 16.98
CA SER A 166 -9.16 -0.58 17.90
C SER A 166 -8.45 0.77 17.97
N LYS A 167 -7.11 0.79 18.04
CA LYS A 167 -6.31 2.03 18.01
C LYS A 167 -6.41 2.77 16.67
N LEU A 168 -6.59 2.04 15.57
CA LEU A 168 -6.71 2.60 14.21
C LEU A 168 -8.13 3.05 13.83
N LYS A 169 -9.13 2.81 14.69
CA LYS A 169 -10.54 3.11 14.39
C LYS A 169 -10.76 4.55 13.95
N LEU A 170 -10.25 5.53 14.70
CA LEU A 170 -10.39 6.95 14.37
C LEU A 170 -9.73 7.32 13.03
N TRP A 171 -8.60 6.69 12.69
CA TRP A 171 -7.93 6.92 11.41
C TRP A 171 -8.77 6.36 10.25
N ASN A 172 -9.34 5.17 10.41
CA ASN A 172 -10.24 4.60 9.42
C ASN A 172 -11.49 5.48 9.22
N GLU A 173 -12.10 5.96 10.31
CA GLU A 173 -13.24 6.89 10.26
C GLU A 173 -12.85 8.20 9.54
N TYR A 174 -11.68 8.76 9.84
CA TYR A 174 -11.16 9.93 9.14
C TYR A 174 -10.99 9.67 7.63
N LEU A 175 -10.48 8.51 7.23
CA LEU A 175 -10.31 8.16 5.81
C LEU A 175 -11.64 7.99 5.10
N GLU A 176 -12.66 7.41 5.75
CA GLU A 176 -14.01 7.35 5.19
C GLU A 176 -14.64 8.72 5.07
N TRP A 177 -14.52 9.56 6.09
CA TRP A 177 -14.99 10.94 6.05
C TRP A 177 -14.31 11.74 4.93
N ASN A 178 -12.98 11.65 4.82
CA ASN A 178 -12.24 12.34 3.78
C ASN A 178 -12.68 11.85 2.39
N LYS A 179 -12.89 10.54 2.23
CA LYS A 179 -13.43 9.96 0.98
C LYS A 179 -14.78 10.57 0.61
N GLN A 180 -15.67 10.78 1.57
CA GLN A 180 -16.97 11.43 1.33
C GLN A 180 -16.81 12.91 0.95
N ILE A 181 -15.85 13.62 1.53
CA ILE A 181 -15.55 14.99 1.12
C ILE A 181 -15.10 15.05 -0.33
N VAL A 182 -14.15 14.20 -0.74
CA VAL A 182 -13.69 14.17 -2.13
C VAL A 182 -14.87 13.87 -3.05
N ARG A 183 -15.70 12.87 -2.73
CA ARG A 183 -16.91 12.54 -3.49
C ARG A 183 -17.88 13.71 -3.63
N ASN A 184 -18.14 14.45 -2.55
CA ASN A 184 -19.12 15.53 -2.55
C ASN A 184 -18.59 16.83 -3.17
N LYS A 185 -17.26 17.02 -3.22
CA LYS A 185 -16.63 18.14 -3.91
C LYS A 185 -16.57 17.94 -5.42
N GLN A 186 -16.59 16.68 -5.86
CA GLN A 186 -16.53 16.33 -7.27
C GLN A 186 -17.82 16.76 -7.97
N ASP A 187 -17.64 17.44 -9.09
CA ASP A 187 -18.70 18.00 -9.91
C ASP A 187 -18.21 17.97 -11.37
N GLY A 188 -19.12 18.04 -12.34
CA GLY A 188 -18.70 17.94 -13.73
C GLY A 188 -19.77 18.33 -14.73
N VAL A 189 -19.32 18.82 -15.88
CA VAL A 189 -20.20 19.27 -16.97
C VAL A 189 -20.15 18.28 -18.12
N LYS A 190 -21.33 17.80 -18.56
CA LYS A 190 -21.45 16.95 -19.75
C LYS A 190 -21.14 17.77 -21.00
N TYR A 191 -20.24 17.26 -21.84
CA TYR A 191 -20.02 17.76 -23.19
C TYR A 191 -20.37 16.72 -24.24
N LEU A 192 -20.84 17.22 -25.38
CA LEU A 192 -21.34 16.43 -26.50
C LEU A 192 -20.28 16.28 -27.60
N ASP A 193 -19.48 17.32 -27.78
CA ASP A 193 -18.34 17.34 -28.70
C ASP A 193 -17.25 18.32 -28.22
N VAL A 194 -16.10 18.23 -28.87
CA VAL A 194 -14.94 19.10 -28.70
C VAL A 194 -14.40 19.49 -30.07
N ASP A 195 -13.97 20.74 -30.19
CA ASP A 195 -13.47 21.35 -31.42
C ASP A 195 -12.40 22.41 -31.11
N ILE A 196 -11.70 22.92 -32.13
CA ILE A 196 -10.78 24.04 -31.98
C ILE A 196 -11.27 25.21 -32.82
N GLU A 197 -11.57 26.35 -32.17
CA GLU A 197 -11.98 27.60 -32.81
C GLU A 197 -11.07 28.74 -32.33
N ASP A 198 -10.52 29.53 -33.24
CA ASP A 198 -9.62 30.67 -32.95
C ASP A 198 -8.46 30.31 -32.00
N GLY A 199 -7.89 29.10 -32.16
CA GLY A 199 -6.78 28.60 -31.32
C GLY A 199 -7.16 28.24 -29.88
N ASN A 200 -8.46 28.13 -29.59
CA ASN A 200 -8.97 27.69 -28.30
C ASN A 200 -9.71 26.36 -28.44
N LEU A 201 -9.65 25.55 -27.38
CA LEU A 201 -10.40 24.31 -27.27
C LEU A 201 -11.85 24.64 -26.84
N ILE A 202 -12.81 24.21 -27.64
CA ILE A 202 -14.23 24.49 -27.48
C ILE A 202 -14.97 23.19 -27.20
N PHE A 203 -15.50 23.07 -25.99
CA PHE A 203 -16.42 21.97 -25.66
C PHE A 203 -17.86 22.45 -25.80
N ARG A 204 -18.65 21.79 -26.65
CA ARG A 204 -20.09 22.04 -26.73
C ARG A 204 -20.76 21.27 -25.60
N ALA A 205 -21.08 21.99 -24.54
CA ALA A 205 -21.56 21.42 -23.29
C ALA A 205 -23.04 21.66 -23.05
N ILE A 206 -23.67 20.73 -22.34
CA ILE A 206 -25.09 20.79 -21.98
C ILE A 206 -25.24 21.00 -20.47
N PHE A 207 -26.19 21.87 -20.13
CA PHE A 207 -26.55 22.22 -18.77
C PHE A 207 -28.04 21.97 -18.57
N GLU A 208 -28.43 21.55 -17.36
CA GLU A 208 -29.83 21.29 -17.02
C GLU A 208 -30.73 22.53 -17.21
N ASN A 209 -30.19 23.72 -16.91
CA ASN A 209 -30.87 25.00 -17.09
C ASN A 209 -29.86 26.16 -17.10
N ARG A 210 -30.35 27.36 -17.47
CA ARG A 210 -29.52 28.58 -17.55
C ARG A 210 -28.91 29.00 -16.20
N GLY A 211 -29.57 28.69 -15.09
CA GLY A 211 -29.06 29.00 -13.74
C GLY A 211 -27.80 28.23 -13.37
N GLN A 212 -27.64 27.00 -13.89
CA GLN A 212 -26.46 26.16 -13.67
C GLN A 212 -25.18 26.74 -14.30
N VAL A 213 -25.30 27.48 -15.41
CA VAL A 213 -24.14 28.02 -16.14
C VAL A 213 -23.27 28.91 -15.24
N GLY A 214 -23.87 29.74 -14.38
CA GLY A 214 -23.13 30.60 -13.45
C GLY A 214 -22.40 29.84 -12.32
N ARG A 215 -22.94 28.68 -11.91
CA ARG A 215 -22.26 27.76 -10.97
C ARG A 215 -21.05 27.14 -11.65
N TYR A 216 -21.24 26.56 -12.84
CA TYR A 216 -20.17 25.87 -13.54
C TYR A 216 -19.08 26.80 -14.06
N ARG A 217 -19.40 28.05 -14.42
CA ARG A 217 -18.38 29.06 -14.71
C ARG A 217 -17.41 29.28 -13.53
N ARG A 218 -17.90 29.21 -12.28
CA ARG A 218 -17.05 29.31 -11.09
C ARG A 218 -16.28 28.02 -10.79
N PHE A 219 -16.91 26.87 -11.02
CA PHE A 219 -16.29 25.56 -10.87
C PHE A 219 -15.11 25.38 -11.83
N LEU A 220 -15.33 25.61 -13.13
CA LEU A 220 -14.32 25.42 -14.18
C LEU A 220 -13.12 26.37 -14.04
N ARG A 221 -13.28 27.48 -13.33
CA ARG A 221 -12.19 28.44 -13.04
C ARG A 221 -11.31 28.03 -11.86
N ARG A 222 -11.79 27.21 -10.93
CA ARG A 222 -11.16 26.98 -9.62
C ARG A 222 -10.28 25.74 -9.54
N GLY A 223 -10.47 24.79 -10.44
CA GLY A 223 -9.82 23.48 -10.39
C GLY A 223 -8.94 23.21 -11.60
N HIS A 224 -8.08 22.22 -11.44
CA HIS A 224 -7.40 21.58 -12.57
C HIS A 224 -8.40 20.66 -13.28
N ILE A 225 -9.11 21.22 -14.26
CA ILE A 225 -10.13 20.50 -15.04
C ILE A 225 -9.44 19.60 -16.06
N MET A 226 -10.02 18.44 -16.30
CA MET A 226 -9.62 17.50 -17.35
C MET A 226 -10.86 17.05 -18.12
N ALA A 227 -10.67 16.59 -19.34
CA ALA A 227 -11.71 15.94 -20.13
C ALA A 227 -11.70 14.43 -19.88
N TYR A 228 -12.84 13.87 -19.50
CA TYR A 228 -13.00 12.46 -19.20
C TYR A 228 -14.03 11.81 -20.12
N PRO A 229 -13.82 10.54 -20.52
CA PRO A 229 -14.82 9.82 -21.29
C PRO A 229 -16.05 9.52 -20.42
N ILE A 230 -17.16 9.16 -21.06
CA ILE A 230 -18.47 9.04 -20.41
C ILE A 230 -18.49 8.04 -19.25
N GLU A 231 -17.67 6.99 -19.30
CA GLU A 231 -17.57 5.93 -18.29
C GLU A 231 -16.98 6.40 -16.96
N TYR A 232 -16.36 7.59 -16.94
CA TYR A 232 -15.90 8.23 -15.71
C TYR A 232 -17.06 8.67 -14.81
N SER A 233 -18.26 8.81 -15.38
CA SER A 233 -19.51 8.99 -14.65
C SER A 233 -20.32 7.68 -14.58
N LYS A 234 -21.11 7.52 -13.52
CA LYS A 234 -22.12 6.46 -13.41
C LYS A 234 -23.42 6.81 -14.12
N HIS A 235 -23.59 8.08 -14.48
CA HIS A 235 -24.78 8.63 -15.12
C HIS A 235 -24.39 9.40 -16.37
N GLU A 236 -25.24 9.32 -17.38
CA GLU A 236 -24.97 9.87 -18.72
C GLU A 236 -25.01 11.40 -18.76
N TRP A 237 -25.93 12.00 -18.01
CA TRP A 237 -26.25 13.44 -18.06
C TRP A 237 -25.78 14.22 -16.82
N GLU A 238 -25.96 13.63 -15.64
CA GLU A 238 -25.49 14.21 -14.38
C GLU A 238 -24.16 13.59 -13.99
N PHE A 239 -23.15 14.41 -13.68
CA PHE A 239 -21.86 13.87 -13.27
C PHE A 239 -21.96 13.18 -11.91
N ARG A 240 -21.67 11.88 -11.86
CA ARG A 240 -21.45 11.14 -10.61
C ARG A 240 -20.25 10.23 -10.76
N LEU A 241 -19.17 10.55 -10.06
CA LEU A 241 -17.90 9.85 -10.17
C LEU A 241 -18.05 8.32 -10.10
N ASN A 242 -17.46 7.64 -11.07
CA ASN A 242 -17.38 6.21 -11.15
C ASN A 242 -16.10 5.65 -10.53
N GLU A 243 -16.11 5.44 -9.21
CA GLU A 243 -14.95 4.94 -8.46
C GLU A 243 -14.44 3.54 -8.86
N SER A 244 -15.22 2.75 -9.60
CA SER A 244 -14.74 1.44 -10.09
C SER A 244 -13.82 1.59 -11.31
N LYS A 245 -13.85 2.74 -11.98
CA LYS A 245 -13.08 3.04 -13.18
C LYS A 245 -12.21 4.28 -12.94
N PHE A 246 -10.98 4.06 -12.51
CA PHE A 246 -9.96 5.11 -12.45
C PHE A 246 -9.38 5.34 -13.85
N ILE A 247 -10.09 6.10 -14.66
CA ILE A 247 -9.66 6.51 -15.99
C ILE A 247 -8.79 7.77 -15.83
N ARG A 248 -7.67 7.83 -16.55
CA ARG A 248 -6.87 9.06 -16.65
C ARG A 248 -7.59 10.00 -17.62
N GLY A 249 -7.83 11.24 -17.20
CA GLY A 249 -8.40 12.27 -18.07
C GLY A 249 -7.36 12.82 -19.04
N THR A 250 -7.83 13.48 -20.09
CA THR A 250 -6.99 14.28 -20.98
C THR A 250 -6.85 15.67 -20.36
N ASP A 251 -5.62 16.14 -20.23
CA ASP A 251 -5.33 17.48 -19.70
C ASP A 251 -5.90 18.56 -20.62
N ILE A 252 -6.33 19.68 -20.07
CA ILE A 252 -6.80 20.86 -20.82
C ILE A 252 -6.14 22.11 -20.25
N GLY A 253 -5.97 23.14 -21.08
CA GLY A 253 -5.39 24.41 -20.66
C GLY A 253 -6.33 25.23 -19.76
N ASP A 254 -5.99 26.51 -19.58
CA ASP A 254 -6.77 27.39 -18.70
C ASP A 254 -8.19 27.62 -19.19
N PHE A 255 -9.14 27.63 -18.24
CA PHE A 255 -10.51 28.05 -18.51
C PHE A 255 -10.58 29.52 -18.93
N VAL A 256 -11.26 29.80 -20.05
CA VAL A 256 -11.46 31.15 -20.57
C VAL A 256 -12.84 31.67 -20.18
N ASP A 257 -13.92 31.09 -20.76
CA ASP A 257 -15.30 31.48 -20.47
C ASP A 257 -16.32 30.44 -20.97
N ILE A 258 -17.60 30.65 -20.66
CA ILE A 258 -18.74 30.01 -21.30
C ILE A 258 -19.43 31.02 -22.21
N LYS A 259 -19.55 30.71 -23.51
CA LYS A 259 -20.12 31.56 -24.56
C LYS A 259 -21.30 30.87 -25.27
N GLU A 260 -22.01 31.63 -26.11
CA GLU A 260 -23.07 31.10 -27.00
C GLU A 260 -24.10 30.22 -26.28
N ILE A 261 -24.71 30.77 -25.22
CA ILE A 261 -25.69 30.06 -24.40
C ILE A 261 -27.04 30.03 -25.12
N ILE A 262 -27.49 28.84 -25.52
CA ILE A 262 -28.70 28.62 -26.32
C ILE A 262 -29.67 27.71 -25.56
N GLU A 263 -30.92 28.17 -25.40
CA GLU A 263 -31.99 27.32 -24.86
C GLU A 263 -32.44 26.29 -25.90
N VAL A 264 -32.39 25.02 -25.52
CA VAL A 264 -32.61 23.89 -26.42
C VAL A 264 -34.01 23.90 -27.04
N LYS A 265 -35.04 24.32 -26.28
CA LYS A 265 -36.43 24.34 -26.74
C LYS A 265 -36.73 25.39 -27.83
N ASN A 266 -35.83 26.34 -28.08
CA ASN A 266 -36.07 27.52 -28.92
C ASN A 266 -35.10 27.67 -30.11
N SER A 267 -34.32 26.65 -30.46
CA SER A 267 -33.29 26.78 -31.50
C SER A 267 -33.77 26.29 -32.88
N SER A 268 -33.61 27.12 -33.91
CA SER A 268 -33.87 26.84 -35.33
C SER A 268 -32.61 26.37 -36.11
N TYR A 269 -31.58 25.92 -35.38
CA TYR A 269 -30.32 25.45 -35.98
C TYR A 269 -30.39 23.95 -36.31
N PHE A 270 -30.56 23.65 -37.60
CA PHE A 270 -30.76 22.29 -38.16
C PHE A 270 -29.76 21.22 -37.67
N LYS A 271 -28.47 21.56 -37.49
CA LYS A 271 -27.44 20.62 -36.97
C LYS A 271 -27.53 20.31 -35.47
N ILE A 272 -28.05 21.27 -34.70
CA ILE A 272 -28.26 21.09 -33.26
C ILE A 272 -29.53 20.23 -33.10
N GLN A 273 -30.55 20.43 -33.95
CA GLN A 273 -31.82 19.71 -33.89
C GLN A 273 -31.69 18.18 -34.01
N ASP A 274 -30.84 17.67 -34.91
CA ASP A 274 -30.54 16.22 -35.00
C ASP A 274 -29.84 15.69 -33.73
N MET A 275 -28.92 16.45 -33.15
CA MET A 275 -28.33 16.09 -31.86
C MET A 275 -29.37 16.19 -30.72
N LEU A 276 -30.33 17.10 -30.79
CA LEU A 276 -31.29 17.40 -29.72
C LEU A 276 -32.46 16.40 -29.61
N GLU A 277 -32.90 15.81 -30.73
CA GLU A 277 -33.96 14.80 -30.74
C GLU A 277 -33.52 13.50 -30.04
N ASP A 278 -32.22 13.19 -30.06
CA ASP A 278 -31.65 11.98 -29.45
C ASP A 278 -31.29 12.12 -27.96
N LEU A 279 -31.14 13.34 -27.42
CA LEU A 279 -30.52 13.56 -26.11
C LEU A 279 -31.33 13.04 -24.91
N ASN A 280 -32.65 12.84 -25.04
CA ASN A 280 -33.59 12.35 -24.00
C ASN A 280 -33.11 12.47 -22.52
N CYS A 281 -32.65 13.66 -22.13
CA CYS A 281 -31.92 13.85 -20.87
C CYS A 281 -32.84 14.00 -19.65
N GLY A 282 -34.16 14.02 -19.89
CA GLY A 282 -35.19 14.18 -18.85
C GLY A 282 -35.25 15.58 -18.22
N TRP A 283 -34.45 16.54 -18.69
CA TRP A 283 -34.43 17.91 -18.16
C TRP A 283 -35.52 18.77 -18.79
N GLU A 284 -36.16 19.62 -17.98
CA GLU A 284 -37.26 20.46 -18.43
C GLU A 284 -36.81 21.62 -19.33
N SER A 285 -35.65 22.21 -19.08
CA SER A 285 -35.18 23.42 -19.80
C SER A 285 -33.67 23.39 -20.07
N PRO A 286 -33.16 22.37 -20.79
CA PRO A 286 -31.73 22.24 -21.03
C PRO A 286 -31.19 23.39 -21.88
N VAL A 287 -29.91 23.68 -21.67
CA VAL A 287 -29.18 24.77 -22.33
C VAL A 287 -27.87 24.23 -22.87
N LEU A 288 -27.57 24.56 -24.12
CA LEU A 288 -26.29 24.28 -24.75
C LEU A 288 -25.41 25.53 -24.68
N ALA A 289 -24.11 25.35 -24.43
CA ALA A 289 -23.17 26.46 -24.48
C ALA A 289 -21.76 25.99 -24.90
N LYS A 290 -20.99 26.91 -25.48
CA LYS A 290 -19.56 26.70 -25.76
C LYS A 290 -18.74 26.98 -24.51
N VAL A 291 -18.09 25.96 -23.96
CA VAL A 291 -17.15 26.10 -22.85
C VAL A 291 -15.75 26.18 -23.45
N VAL A 292 -15.08 27.31 -23.22
CA VAL A 292 -13.84 27.68 -23.89
C VAL A 292 -12.66 27.49 -22.95
N PHE A 293 -11.66 26.76 -23.40
CA PHE A 293 -10.37 26.60 -22.75
C PHE A 293 -9.25 26.98 -23.72
N LYS A 294 -8.11 27.38 -23.18
CA LYS A 294 -6.89 27.42 -23.98
C LYS A 294 -6.43 26.00 -24.28
N LEU A 295 -5.63 25.85 -25.34
CA LEU A 295 -4.79 24.66 -25.51
C LEU A 295 -3.79 24.52 -24.35
N THR A 296 -3.23 23.33 -24.14
CA THR A 296 -2.16 23.16 -23.12
C THR A 296 -0.92 23.96 -23.52
N ASP A 297 0.00 24.22 -22.58
CA ASP A 297 1.23 24.95 -22.90
C ASP A 297 2.09 24.21 -23.93
N GLU A 298 2.06 22.87 -23.91
CA GLU A 298 2.75 22.01 -24.89
C GLU A 298 2.12 22.18 -26.29
N ASP A 299 0.81 21.99 -26.39
CA ASP A 299 0.07 22.16 -27.66
C ASP A 299 0.20 23.56 -28.24
N GLN A 300 0.17 24.61 -27.39
CA GLN A 300 0.35 25.99 -27.84
C GLN A 300 1.73 26.19 -28.46
N ASN A 301 2.78 25.65 -27.84
CA ASN A 301 4.13 25.74 -28.36
C ASN A 301 4.24 25.01 -29.70
N ASP A 302 3.65 23.83 -29.84
CA ASP A 302 3.67 23.06 -31.08
C ASP A 302 2.94 23.80 -32.21
N VAL A 303 1.77 24.37 -31.93
CA VAL A 303 0.99 25.17 -32.90
C VAL A 303 1.74 26.43 -33.33
N ILE A 304 2.41 27.12 -32.40
CA ILE A 304 3.20 28.33 -32.72
C ILE A 304 4.40 28.01 -33.63
N ASN A 305 4.98 26.82 -33.48
CA ASN A 305 6.15 26.39 -34.26
C ASN A 305 5.79 25.76 -35.61
N ALA A 306 4.50 25.50 -35.88
CA ALA A 306 4.01 24.89 -37.11
C ALA A 306 3.81 25.92 -38.25
N ASN A 307 3.96 25.48 -39.50
CA ASN A 307 3.64 26.30 -40.68
C ASN A 307 2.13 26.20 -41.01
N GLY A 308 1.61 27.13 -41.82
CA GLY A 308 0.16 27.30 -42.02
C GLY A 308 -0.64 26.04 -42.43
N GLU A 309 -0.11 25.16 -43.28
CA GLU A 309 -0.78 23.90 -43.64
C GLU A 309 -0.66 22.82 -42.55
N ASP A 310 0.42 22.83 -41.78
CA ASP A 310 0.69 21.87 -40.69
C ASP A 310 -0.20 22.12 -39.47
N VAL A 311 -0.63 23.37 -39.24
CA VAL A 311 -1.48 23.76 -38.10
C VAL A 311 -2.82 23.01 -38.10
N TYR A 312 -3.47 22.86 -39.26
CA TYR A 312 -4.75 22.15 -39.34
C TYR A 312 -4.61 20.64 -39.09
N PHE A 313 -3.50 20.05 -39.53
CA PHE A 313 -3.18 18.66 -39.24
C PHE A 313 -2.96 18.47 -37.73
N LEU A 314 -2.17 19.35 -37.11
CA LEU A 314 -1.88 19.33 -35.68
C LEU A 314 -3.15 19.49 -34.83
N TYR A 315 -4.07 20.38 -35.20
CA TYR A 315 -5.38 20.46 -34.54
C TYR A 315 -6.16 19.15 -34.61
N GLY A 316 -6.08 18.42 -35.71
CA GLY A 316 -6.66 17.09 -35.83
C GLY A 316 -6.03 16.08 -34.87
N GLU A 317 -4.70 16.11 -34.71
CA GLU A 317 -4.00 15.25 -33.75
C GLU A 317 -4.37 15.58 -32.31
N ILE A 318 -4.34 16.87 -31.93
CA ILE A 318 -4.74 17.34 -30.61
C ILE A 318 -6.17 16.90 -30.30
N LEU A 319 -7.13 17.09 -31.22
CA LEU A 319 -8.52 16.69 -31.02
C LEU A 319 -8.70 15.18 -30.84
N ASN A 320 -7.83 14.35 -31.43
CA ASN A 320 -7.89 12.90 -31.28
C ASN A 320 -7.50 12.42 -29.86
N GLU A 321 -6.84 13.25 -29.06
CA GLU A 321 -6.52 12.93 -27.66
C GLU A 321 -7.72 13.04 -26.73
N TYR A 322 -8.75 13.79 -27.14
CA TYR A 322 -9.93 14.03 -26.33
C TYR A 322 -11.02 13.00 -26.62
N PRO A 323 -11.74 12.52 -25.58
CA PRO A 323 -12.94 11.74 -25.81
C PRO A 323 -13.96 12.55 -26.61
N LYS A 324 -14.56 11.95 -27.63
CA LYS A 324 -15.54 12.63 -28.49
C LYS A 324 -16.71 13.23 -27.72
N ASN A 325 -17.15 12.57 -26.66
CA ASN A 325 -18.10 13.10 -25.69
C ASN A 325 -17.73 12.61 -24.30
N GLY A 326 -18.18 13.32 -23.26
CA GLY A 326 -17.67 13.04 -21.92
C GLY A 326 -18.01 14.09 -20.88
N PHE A 327 -17.22 14.16 -19.82
CA PHE A 327 -17.39 15.14 -18.75
C PHE A 327 -16.12 15.98 -18.58
N LEU A 328 -16.32 17.28 -18.36
CA LEU A 328 -15.30 18.18 -17.84
C LEU A 328 -15.39 18.17 -16.31
N SER A 329 -14.36 17.68 -15.64
CA SER A 329 -14.35 17.52 -14.18
C SER A 329 -12.96 17.80 -13.61
N GLU A 330 -12.89 18.16 -12.33
CA GLU A 330 -11.62 18.25 -11.60
C GLU A 330 -11.05 16.85 -11.35
N SER A 331 -9.72 16.72 -11.44
CA SER A 331 -9.04 15.45 -11.16
C SER A 331 -9.07 15.07 -9.68
N SER A 332 -9.80 14.01 -9.32
CA SER A 332 -9.78 13.42 -7.98
C SER A 332 -8.91 12.16 -7.85
N ALA A 333 -8.29 11.71 -8.95
CA ALA A 333 -7.55 10.46 -8.99
C ALA A 333 -6.42 10.41 -7.95
N GLY A 334 -5.73 11.54 -7.74
CA GLY A 334 -4.65 11.66 -6.75
C GLY A 334 -5.13 11.50 -5.31
N GLU A 335 -6.23 12.17 -4.95
CA GLU A 335 -6.79 12.12 -3.60
C GLU A 335 -7.31 10.71 -3.25
N PHE A 336 -8.06 10.08 -4.16
CA PHE A 336 -8.53 8.70 -3.96
C PHE A 336 -7.37 7.71 -3.93
N ALA A 337 -6.33 7.90 -4.75
CA ALA A 337 -5.14 7.06 -4.71
C ALA A 337 -4.42 7.18 -3.35
N LEU A 338 -4.31 8.39 -2.80
CA LEU A 338 -3.73 8.61 -1.48
C LEU A 338 -4.56 7.93 -0.37
N ILE A 339 -5.88 8.12 -0.37
CA ILE A 339 -6.79 7.47 0.58
C ILE A 339 -6.64 5.94 0.50
N ARG A 340 -6.64 5.37 -0.72
CA ARG A 340 -6.48 3.93 -0.94
C ARG A 340 -5.14 3.42 -0.41
N ARG A 341 -4.04 4.12 -0.68
CA ARG A 341 -2.71 3.74 -0.17
C ARG A 341 -2.68 3.77 1.35
N GLN A 342 -3.25 4.80 1.98
CA GLN A 342 -3.31 4.88 3.44
C GLN A 342 -4.15 3.72 4.02
N LYS A 343 -5.33 3.42 3.46
CA LYS A 343 -6.12 2.27 3.89
C LYS A 343 -5.35 0.95 3.79
N GLN A 344 -4.66 0.70 2.68
CA GLN A 344 -3.82 -0.48 2.51
C GLN A 344 -2.73 -0.59 3.59
N VAL A 345 -2.09 0.53 3.93
CA VAL A 345 -1.08 0.55 5.00
C VAL A 345 -1.71 0.24 6.37
N LEU A 346 -2.90 0.78 6.66
CA LEU A 346 -3.62 0.46 7.90
C LEU A 346 -4.03 -1.01 7.95
N ASP A 347 -4.47 -1.59 6.82
CA ASP A 347 -4.79 -3.01 6.71
C ASP A 347 -3.57 -3.88 7.00
N HIS A 348 -2.39 -3.51 6.47
CA HIS A 348 -1.16 -4.23 6.75
C HIS A 348 -0.74 -4.12 8.23
N LEU A 349 -0.90 -2.95 8.84
CA LEU A 349 -0.57 -2.71 10.24
C LEU A 349 -1.48 -3.51 11.17
N GLN A 350 -2.80 -3.48 10.98
CA GLN A 350 -3.74 -4.22 11.84
C GLN A 350 -3.68 -5.74 11.67
N LEU A 351 -3.20 -6.23 10.52
CA LEU A 351 -2.98 -7.67 10.29
C LEU A 351 -1.60 -8.14 10.75
N GLU A 352 -0.75 -7.23 11.25
CA GLU A 352 0.66 -7.48 11.56
C GLU A 352 1.42 -8.10 10.38
N SER A 353 1.01 -7.74 9.15
CA SER A 353 1.47 -8.33 7.89
C SER A 353 2.37 -7.39 7.08
N GLY A 354 2.83 -6.29 7.68
CA GLY A 354 3.77 -5.36 7.07
C GLY A 354 5.19 -5.93 6.91
N TYR A 355 6.16 -5.09 6.53
CA TYR A 355 7.57 -5.47 6.52
C TYR A 355 8.17 -5.58 7.93
N ALA A 356 7.61 -4.84 8.89
CA ALA A 356 7.92 -4.94 10.31
C ALA A 356 6.69 -5.50 11.05
N PRO A 357 6.61 -6.83 11.23
CA PRO A 357 5.59 -7.44 12.08
C PRO A 357 5.65 -6.84 13.48
N PHE A 358 4.48 -6.69 14.12
CA PHE A 358 4.35 -6.16 15.48
C PHE A 358 4.81 -4.71 15.66
N LEU A 359 4.90 -3.91 14.58
CA LEU A 359 5.20 -2.48 14.67
C LEU A 359 4.23 -1.76 15.62
N SER A 360 2.96 -2.16 15.61
CA SER A 360 1.91 -1.65 16.48
C SER A 360 2.20 -1.78 17.98
N SER A 361 3.05 -2.74 18.37
CA SER A 361 3.35 -3.04 19.79
C SER A 361 4.03 -1.89 20.52
N TRP A 362 4.75 -1.02 19.79
CA TRP A 362 5.44 0.14 20.33
C TRP A 362 5.16 1.44 19.55
N LEU A 363 4.57 1.37 18.35
CA LEU A 363 4.26 2.56 17.56
C LEU A 363 3.37 3.58 18.30
N PHE A 364 2.39 3.07 19.05
CA PHE A 364 1.44 3.91 19.81
C PHE A 364 1.96 4.26 21.22
N ASP A 365 3.00 3.59 21.68
CA ASP A 365 3.64 3.82 22.97
C ASP A 365 5.12 3.47 22.86
N ILE A 366 5.94 4.48 22.56
CA ILE A 366 7.37 4.32 22.31
C ILE A 366 8.13 3.76 23.51
N SER A 367 7.56 3.86 24.72
CA SER A 367 8.17 3.30 25.94
C SER A 367 8.24 1.77 25.92
N LYS A 368 7.40 1.12 25.09
CA LYS A 368 7.38 -0.33 24.88
C LYS A 368 8.41 -0.83 23.86
N ALA A 369 9.12 0.07 23.18
CA ALA A 369 10.18 -0.33 22.27
C ALA A 369 11.31 -1.05 23.05
N ASN A 370 11.86 -2.11 22.46
CA ASN A 370 12.93 -2.87 23.06
C ASN A 370 14.17 -1.99 23.25
N LYS A 371 14.77 -2.08 24.43
CA LYS A 371 16.06 -1.46 24.70
C LYS A 371 17.16 -2.27 24.01
N THR A 372 18.16 -1.57 23.50
CA THR A 372 19.39 -2.18 22.99
C THR A 372 20.02 -3.06 24.08
N LYS A 373 20.14 -4.37 23.82
CA LYS A 373 20.77 -5.30 24.76
C LYS A 373 22.30 -5.18 24.77
N LEU A 374 22.92 -4.77 23.65
CA LEU A 374 24.38 -4.77 23.48
C LEU A 374 24.82 -3.65 22.53
N SER A 375 25.85 -2.90 22.93
CA SER A 375 26.65 -2.05 22.02
C SER A 375 27.64 -2.98 21.31
N GLN A 376 27.43 -3.21 20.01
CA GLN A 376 28.53 -3.66 19.17
C GLN A 376 29.21 -2.40 18.64
N PRO A 377 30.47 -2.14 19.03
CA PRO A 377 31.23 -1.06 18.44
C PRO A 377 31.41 -1.36 16.95
N ILE A 378 31.15 -0.36 16.11
CA ILE A 378 31.32 -0.50 14.68
C ILE A 378 32.84 -0.49 14.40
N GLU A 379 33.40 -1.66 14.06
CA GLU A 379 34.86 -1.80 13.87
C GLU A 379 35.42 -0.93 12.74
N LYS A 380 34.61 -0.57 11.73
CA LYS A 380 35.02 0.32 10.65
C LYS A 380 33.84 1.01 9.98
N LEU A 381 33.73 2.33 10.13
CA LEU A 381 32.86 3.16 9.31
C LEU A 381 33.60 3.47 8.00
N ASN A 382 32.94 3.35 6.84
CA ASN A 382 33.53 3.66 5.53
C ASN A 382 33.79 5.17 5.29
N ARG A 383 33.73 5.98 6.34
CA ARG A 383 33.83 7.43 6.33
C ARG A 383 34.62 7.90 7.55
N ASP A 384 35.81 8.43 7.28
CA ASP A 384 36.69 9.02 8.30
C ASP A 384 36.28 10.47 8.65
N ASP A 385 35.32 11.03 7.91
CA ASP A 385 34.87 12.42 8.05
C ASP A 385 33.65 12.59 8.99
N LEU A 386 33.19 11.50 9.64
CA LEU A 386 32.13 11.56 10.65
C LEU A 386 32.70 12.05 11.97
N ASN A 387 32.06 13.06 12.56
CA ASN A 387 32.39 13.52 13.91
C ASN A 387 31.90 12.51 14.98
N GLN A 388 32.35 12.67 16.22
CA GLN A 388 32.02 11.75 17.33
C GLN A 388 30.52 11.58 17.55
N ASP A 389 29.73 12.65 17.49
CA ASP A 389 28.28 12.59 17.65
C ASP A 389 27.60 11.80 16.52
N GLN A 390 28.09 11.95 15.29
CA GLN A 390 27.62 11.21 14.13
C GLN A 390 27.99 9.72 14.23
N GLN A 391 29.21 9.40 14.68
CA GLN A 391 29.63 8.01 14.91
C GLN A 391 28.75 7.35 15.99
N LEU A 392 28.52 8.04 17.11
CA LEU A 392 27.62 7.58 18.18
C LEU A 392 26.18 7.42 17.69
N ALA A 393 25.71 8.31 16.82
CA ALA A 393 24.39 8.19 16.22
C ALA A 393 24.27 6.94 15.34
N VAL A 394 25.28 6.63 14.53
CA VAL A 394 25.30 5.41 13.70
C VAL A 394 25.36 4.16 14.58
N GLU A 395 26.20 4.14 15.62
CA GLU A 395 26.26 3.02 16.56
C GLU A 395 24.91 2.77 17.24
N LYS A 396 24.26 3.83 17.73
CA LYS A 396 22.92 3.72 18.31
C LYS A 396 21.88 3.27 17.31
N MET A 397 21.93 3.77 16.07
CA MET A 397 21.00 3.39 15.00
C MET A 397 21.07 1.89 14.68
N ILE A 398 22.28 1.34 14.51
CA ILE A 398 22.47 -0.09 14.18
C ILE A 398 22.05 -0.99 15.32
N ASN A 399 22.34 -0.57 16.55
CA ASN A 399 22.07 -1.38 17.74
C ASN A 399 20.64 -1.18 18.29
N SER A 400 19.83 -0.30 17.69
CA SER A 400 18.43 -0.11 18.09
C SER A 400 17.55 -1.20 17.45
N PRO A 401 16.91 -2.07 18.25
CA PRO A 401 16.16 -3.21 17.72
C PRO A 401 14.83 -2.82 17.05
N ASP A 402 14.17 -1.77 17.54
CA ASP A 402 12.85 -1.36 17.08
C ASP A 402 12.87 0.02 16.40
N VAL A 403 13.45 1.02 17.06
CA VAL A 403 13.36 2.42 16.62
C VAL A 403 14.53 3.27 17.11
N PHE A 404 14.99 4.17 16.25
CA PHE A 404 16.00 5.17 16.56
C PHE A 404 15.54 6.54 16.04
N LEU A 405 15.63 7.57 16.87
CA LEU A 405 15.26 8.94 16.50
C LEU A 405 16.52 9.81 16.41
N LEU A 406 16.79 10.32 15.22
CA LEU A 406 17.92 11.20 14.94
C LEU A 406 17.46 12.65 14.79
N GLN A 407 17.84 13.51 15.74
CA GLN A 407 17.57 14.95 15.66
C GLN A 407 18.82 15.72 15.25
N GLY A 408 18.90 16.14 13.98
CA GLY A 408 19.94 17.08 13.54
C GLY A 408 19.46 18.54 13.53
N HIS A 409 20.31 19.47 13.97
CA HIS A 409 20.15 20.92 13.76
C HIS A 409 20.45 21.28 12.29
N GLN A 410 19.84 22.38 11.78
CA GLN A 410 20.04 22.81 10.39
C GLN A 410 21.53 23.07 10.08
N GLY A 411 22.01 22.57 8.94
CA GLY A 411 23.35 22.84 8.41
C GLY A 411 24.52 21.98 8.92
N ARG A 412 24.37 21.16 9.98
CA ARG A 412 25.52 20.38 10.54
C ARG A 412 25.31 18.88 10.76
N GLY A 413 24.08 18.35 10.65
CA GLY A 413 23.81 16.99 11.16
C GLY A 413 23.17 16.00 10.19
N ARG A 414 22.08 16.37 9.50
CA ARG A 414 21.19 15.38 8.86
C ARG A 414 21.69 14.87 7.52
N GLN A 415 22.11 15.78 6.64
CA GLN A 415 22.42 15.41 5.25
C GLN A 415 23.62 14.46 5.13
N PRO A 416 24.77 14.67 5.82
CA PRO A 416 25.90 13.74 5.72
C PRO A 416 25.59 12.33 6.22
N LEU A 417 24.71 12.20 7.23
CA LEU A 417 24.22 10.93 7.79
C LEU A 417 23.19 10.24 6.88
N LEU A 418 22.42 10.97 6.07
CA LEU A 418 21.41 10.42 5.15
C LEU A 418 21.97 10.12 3.74
N LEU A 419 22.95 10.89 3.26
CA LEU A 419 23.50 10.85 1.89
C LEU A 419 24.64 9.84 1.68
N ARG A 420 24.47 8.58 2.12
CA ARG A 420 25.41 7.44 1.89
C ARG A 420 26.59 7.28 2.88
N PRO A 421 26.37 6.90 4.15
CA PRO A 421 27.40 6.23 4.94
C PRO A 421 27.37 4.68 4.85
N PHE A 422 26.38 4.08 4.18
CA PHE A 422 25.87 2.77 4.60
C PHE A 422 26.12 1.58 3.65
N ILE A 423 27.14 1.66 2.78
CA ILE A 423 27.45 0.57 1.83
C ILE A 423 27.81 -0.74 2.59
N ASN A 424 28.38 -0.63 3.79
CA ASN A 424 28.76 -1.75 4.66
C ASN A 424 28.12 -1.68 6.06
N LEU A 425 26.89 -1.18 6.18
CA LEU A 425 26.12 -1.55 7.39
C LEU A 425 26.02 -3.08 7.44
N PRO A 426 26.12 -3.73 8.63
CA PRO A 426 25.61 -5.09 8.75
C PRO A 426 24.19 -5.06 8.19
N ASN A 427 23.83 -6.04 7.36
CA ASN A 427 22.63 -6.00 6.54
C ASN A 427 21.32 -5.72 7.31
N ARG A 428 21.35 -5.82 8.66
CA ARG A 428 20.34 -5.29 9.60
C ARG A 428 19.92 -3.85 9.40
N ALA A 429 20.82 -2.97 8.99
CA ALA A 429 20.53 -1.54 8.95
C ALA A 429 20.41 -1.02 7.50
N LYS A 430 20.37 -1.92 6.51
CA LYS A 430 20.23 -1.58 5.07
C LYS A 430 18.77 -1.52 4.58
N ARG A 431 17.76 -1.70 5.44
CA ARG A 431 16.34 -1.64 5.06
C ARG A 431 15.51 -0.78 5.98
#